data_AF-A0A2J4YC47-F1
#
_entry.id   AF-A0A2J4YC47-F1
#
_cell.length_a   1.000
_cell.length_b   1.000
_cell.length_c   1.000
_cell.angle_alpha   90.00
_cell.angle_beta   90.00
_cell.angle_gamma   90.00
#
_symmetry.space_group_name_H-M   'P 1'
#
loop_
_entity.id
_entity.type
_entity.pdbx_description
1 polymer ?
#
loop_
_entity_poly.entity_id
_entity_poly.type
_entity_poly.pdbx_seq_one_letter_code
_entity_poly.pdbx_strand_id
1 'polypeptide(L)'
;GYDRIISGLKEYNGNFKVIFHIVGYSQPEYNRLLNMSHEMGLSDKVIFHGRKSGDELDTIIGNADICVDALGRHRSGNNTNSSIKSKEYAARGMPFVKSHEDYAFCNEEFILEVLPDDSPIDIDSLINWRRNLKEGFSLRERTFAENNLSWEKQFSFLKEE
;
A
#
# COMPACT_ATOMS: atom_id res chain seq x y z
N GLY A 1 -11.18 -0.98 -2.37
CA GLY A 1 -9.89 -1.32 -2.98
C GLY A 1 -9.24 -2.52 -2.31
N TYR A 2 -9.18 -2.54 -0.98
CA TYR A 2 -8.58 -3.66 -0.22
C TYR A 2 -9.30 -5.01 -0.42
N ASP A 3 -10.58 -4.99 -0.82
CA ASP A 3 -11.30 -6.16 -1.31
C ASP A 3 -10.57 -6.90 -2.43
N ARG A 4 -9.82 -6.20 -3.30
CA ARG A 4 -9.05 -6.84 -4.38
C ARG A 4 -7.89 -7.69 -3.85
N ILE A 5 -7.26 -7.28 -2.74
CA ILE A 5 -6.23 -8.08 -2.05
C ILE A 5 -6.89 -9.28 -1.39
N ILE A 6 -8.04 -9.11 -0.74
CA ILE A 6 -8.79 -10.20 -0.09
C ILE A 6 -9.19 -11.26 -1.13
N SER A 7 -9.73 -10.85 -2.28
CA SER A 7 -10.02 -11.76 -3.40
C SER A 7 -8.75 -12.43 -3.92
N GLY A 8 -7.65 -11.69 -4.06
CA GLY A 8 -6.35 -12.26 -4.44
C GLY A 8 -5.87 -13.34 -3.48
N LEU A 9 -6.01 -13.11 -2.17
CA LEU A 9 -5.67 -14.11 -1.14
C LEU A 9 -6.56 -15.36 -1.19
N LYS A 10 -7.81 -15.23 -1.67
CA LYS A 10 -8.70 -16.36 -1.87
C LYS A 10 -8.23 -17.24 -3.04
N GLU A 11 -7.72 -16.63 -4.09
CA GLU A 11 -7.23 -17.31 -5.30
C GLU A 11 -5.78 -17.80 -5.16
N TYR A 12 -5.04 -17.26 -4.20
CA TYR A 12 -3.65 -17.60 -3.95
C TYR A 12 -3.47 -19.05 -3.46
N ASN A 13 -2.74 -19.84 -4.25
CA ASN A 13 -2.38 -21.23 -3.95
C ASN A 13 -0.86 -21.45 -3.87
N GLY A 14 -0.08 -20.37 -3.74
CA GLY A 14 1.38 -20.45 -3.63
C GLY A 14 1.86 -20.92 -2.26
N ASN A 15 3.18 -21.05 -2.14
CA ASN A 15 3.82 -21.70 -0.98
C ASN A 15 4.16 -20.76 0.18
N PHE A 16 3.99 -19.45 0.02
CA PHE A 16 4.33 -18.48 1.06
C PHE A 16 3.13 -18.23 1.98
N LYS A 17 3.40 -18.03 3.27
CA LYS A 17 2.38 -17.53 4.18
C LYS A 17 2.20 -16.04 3.94
N VAL A 18 1.00 -15.61 3.55
CA VAL A 18 0.68 -14.20 3.32
C VAL A 18 -0.36 -13.76 4.34
N ILE A 19 -0.06 -12.69 5.06
CA ILE A 19 -0.95 -12.06 6.04
C ILE A 19 -1.19 -10.62 5.60
N PHE A 20 -2.45 -10.23 5.48
CA PHE A 20 -2.85 -8.87 5.15
C PHE A 20 -3.33 -8.15 6.40
N HIS A 21 -2.56 -7.13 6.81
CA HIS A 21 -2.89 -6.29 7.95
C HIS A 21 -3.66 -5.05 7.48
N ILE A 22 -4.86 -4.85 8.01
CA ILE A 22 -5.71 -3.69 7.74
C ILE A 22 -5.73 -2.80 8.98
N VAL A 23 -5.18 -1.60 8.83
CA VAL A 23 -5.25 -0.54 9.83
C VAL A 23 -6.22 0.54 9.35
N GLY A 24 -7.10 0.94 10.25
CA GLY A 24 -8.17 1.91 10.00
C GLY A 24 -9.51 1.41 10.51
N TYR A 25 -10.41 2.34 10.78
CA TYR A 25 -11.78 2.03 11.18
C TYR A 25 -12.72 3.06 10.56
N SER A 26 -13.21 2.74 9.37
CA SER A 26 -14.18 3.53 8.63
C SER A 26 -15.35 2.66 8.22
N GLN A 27 -16.53 2.96 8.76
CA GLN A 27 -17.77 2.26 8.39
C GLN A 27 -18.41 2.90 7.16
N PRO A 28 -19.17 2.15 6.34
CA PRO A 28 -19.46 0.71 6.47
C PRO A 28 -18.34 -0.22 5.94
N GLU A 29 -17.29 0.34 5.34
CA GLU A 29 -16.26 -0.42 4.63
C GLU A 29 -15.52 -1.43 5.52
N TYR A 30 -15.21 -1.06 6.77
CA TYR A 30 -14.55 -1.95 7.71
C TYR A 30 -15.34 -3.26 7.92
N ASN A 31 -16.64 -3.16 8.22
CA ASN A 31 -17.48 -4.34 8.41
C ASN A 31 -17.67 -5.10 7.10
N ARG A 32 -17.77 -4.40 5.96
CA ARG A 32 -17.87 -5.05 4.64
C ARG A 32 -16.66 -5.94 4.37
N LEU A 33 -15.44 -5.42 4.58
CA LEU A 33 -14.20 -6.18 4.37
C LEU A 33 -14.02 -7.31 5.40
N LEU A 34 -14.40 -7.07 6.66
CA LEU A 34 -14.36 -8.08 7.72
C LEU A 34 -15.26 -9.27 7.38
N ASN A 35 -16.52 -8.99 7.01
CA ASN A 35 -17.49 -10.03 6.62
C ASN A 35 -17.03 -10.78 5.38
N MET A 36 -16.54 -10.05 4.35
CA MET A 36 -15.98 -10.66 3.14
C MET A 36 -14.83 -11.62 3.46
N SER A 37 -13.92 -11.23 4.36
CA SER A 37 -12.79 -12.08 4.78
C SER A 37 -13.28 -13.34 5.49
N HIS A 38 -14.29 -13.21 6.35
CA HIS A 38 -14.89 -14.34 7.07
C HIS A 38 -15.61 -15.30 6.12
N GLU A 39 -16.46 -14.79 5.23
CA GLU A 39 -17.21 -15.57 4.23
C GLU A 39 -16.29 -16.33 3.28
N MET A 40 -15.12 -15.77 2.95
CA MET A 40 -14.11 -16.42 2.11
C MET A 40 -13.24 -17.44 2.85
N GLY A 41 -13.35 -17.53 4.19
CA GLY A 41 -12.54 -18.40 5.03
C GLY A 41 -11.10 -17.90 5.20
N LEU A 42 -10.90 -16.58 5.26
CA LEU A 42 -9.59 -15.91 5.31
C LEU A 42 -9.31 -15.23 6.66
N SER A 43 -10.05 -15.57 7.71
CA SER A 43 -9.95 -14.94 9.04
C SER A 43 -8.57 -15.08 9.69
N ASP A 44 -7.78 -16.09 9.31
CA ASP A 44 -6.40 -16.32 9.75
C ASP A 44 -5.36 -15.57 8.88
N LYS A 45 -5.78 -15.06 7.73
CA LYS A 45 -4.94 -14.35 6.75
C LYS A 45 -5.20 -12.85 6.70
N VAL A 46 -6.35 -12.36 7.15
CA VAL A 46 -6.69 -10.92 7.14
C VAL A 46 -6.90 -10.44 8.57
N ILE A 47 -5.98 -9.61 9.05
CA ILE A 47 -5.96 -9.11 10.44
C ILE A 47 -6.40 -7.66 10.46
N PHE A 48 -7.49 -7.38 11.16
CA PHE A 48 -8.01 -6.03 11.33
C PHE A 48 -7.55 -5.46 12.68
N HIS A 49 -6.87 -4.31 12.65
CA HIS A 49 -6.30 -3.67 13.84
C HIS A 49 -7.16 -2.51 14.38
N GLY A 50 -8.22 -2.13 13.67
CA GLY A 50 -8.94 -0.88 13.92
C GLY A 50 -8.05 0.35 13.68
N ARG A 51 -8.38 1.49 14.28
CA ARG A 51 -7.52 2.69 14.22
C ARG A 51 -6.28 2.50 15.06
N LYS A 52 -5.11 2.78 14.47
CA LYS A 52 -3.80 2.83 15.13
C LYS A 52 -3.04 4.07 14.69
N SER A 53 -2.14 4.55 15.54
CA SER A 53 -1.34 5.76 15.33
C SER A 53 -0.05 5.70 16.14
N GLY A 54 0.96 6.50 15.77
CA GLY A 54 2.26 6.53 16.46
C GLY A 54 2.91 5.15 16.51
N ASP A 55 3.53 4.83 17.64
CA ASP A 55 4.30 3.60 17.86
C ASP A 55 3.53 2.31 17.52
N GLU A 56 2.22 2.27 17.76
CA GLU A 56 1.41 1.10 17.40
C GLU A 56 1.33 0.91 15.88
N LEU A 57 1.17 2.00 15.13
CA LEU A 57 1.16 1.98 13.67
C LEU A 57 2.56 1.66 13.12
N ASP A 58 3.59 2.28 13.69
CA ASP A 58 4.98 2.06 13.28
C ASP A 58 5.41 0.61 13.52
N THR A 59 4.96 -0.01 14.61
CA THR A 59 5.19 -1.45 14.88
C THR A 59 4.54 -2.33 13.81
N ILE A 60 3.31 -2.01 13.39
CA ILE A 60 2.62 -2.81 12.36
C ILE A 60 3.30 -2.63 11.01
N ILE A 61 3.63 -1.40 10.61
CA ILE A 61 4.30 -1.11 9.34
C ILE A 61 5.71 -1.72 9.31
N GLY A 62 6.48 -1.60 10.40
CA GLY A 62 7.86 -2.11 10.48
C GLY A 62 7.98 -3.63 10.38
N ASN A 63 6.89 -4.36 10.56
CA ASN A 63 6.82 -5.81 10.37
C ASN A 63 6.26 -6.24 9.00
N ALA A 64 5.87 -5.29 8.14
CA ALA A 64 5.30 -5.59 6.84
C ALA A 64 6.39 -5.79 5.77
N ASP A 65 6.15 -6.67 4.80
CA ASP A 65 7.05 -6.82 3.64
C ASP A 65 6.73 -5.84 2.51
N ILE A 66 5.43 -5.50 2.35
CA ILE A 66 4.88 -4.64 1.30
C ILE A 66 3.77 -3.80 1.92
N CYS A 67 3.76 -2.49 1.65
CA CYS A 67 2.67 -1.61 2.02
C CYS A 67 1.63 -1.48 0.89
N VAL A 68 0.37 -1.21 1.23
CA VAL A 68 -0.73 -1.13 0.27
C VAL A 68 -1.34 0.27 0.30
N ASP A 69 -1.27 0.97 -0.83
CA ASP A 69 -1.96 2.25 -1.03
C ASP A 69 -3.37 2.02 -1.62
N ALA A 70 -4.04 3.08 -2.05
CA ALA A 70 -5.37 3.01 -2.64
C ALA A 70 -5.35 2.21 -3.95
N LEU A 71 -6.03 1.05 -3.94
CA LEU A 71 -6.22 0.14 -5.07
C LEU A 71 -7.60 0.26 -5.76
N GLY A 72 -8.39 1.27 -5.40
CA GLY A 72 -9.79 1.40 -5.83
C GLY A 72 -10.16 2.78 -6.35
N ARG A 73 -9.17 3.59 -6.73
CA ARG A 73 -9.38 4.99 -7.14
C ARG A 73 -10.22 5.10 -8.43
N HIS A 74 -10.07 4.14 -9.34
CA HIS A 74 -10.86 4.02 -10.57
C HIS A 74 -12.38 4.00 -10.32
N ARG A 75 -12.83 3.45 -9.18
CA ARG A 75 -14.26 3.39 -8.82
C ARG A 75 -14.89 4.77 -8.61
N SER A 76 -14.07 5.78 -8.32
CA SER A 76 -14.50 7.17 -8.20
C SER A 76 -14.38 7.97 -9.51
N GLY A 77 -13.94 7.35 -10.60
CA GLY A 77 -13.62 8.03 -11.86
C GLY A 77 -12.37 8.92 -11.78
N ASN A 78 -11.60 8.84 -10.69
CA ASN A 78 -10.38 9.61 -10.51
C ASN A 78 -9.17 8.67 -10.42
N ASN A 79 -8.42 8.58 -11.50
CA ASN A 79 -7.22 7.72 -11.60
C ASN A 79 -5.96 8.35 -11.00
N THR A 80 -6.06 9.57 -10.46
CA THR A 80 -4.96 10.27 -9.81
C THR A 80 -5.18 10.35 -8.30
N ASN A 81 -4.10 10.33 -7.52
CA ASN A 81 -4.15 10.59 -6.09
C ASN A 81 -2.74 10.93 -5.57
N SER A 82 -2.62 12.03 -4.83
CA SER A 82 -1.40 12.35 -4.09
C SER A 82 -1.53 11.77 -2.69
N SER A 83 -1.21 10.50 -2.53
CA SER A 83 -1.44 9.81 -1.26
C SER A 83 -0.42 10.24 -0.22
N ILE A 84 -0.88 10.55 1.00
CA ILE A 84 0.01 10.71 2.16
C ILE A 84 0.62 9.35 2.53
N LYS A 85 -0.12 8.25 2.32
CA LYS A 85 0.34 6.90 2.64
C LYS A 85 1.56 6.50 1.82
N SER A 86 1.52 6.67 0.50
CA SER A 86 2.68 6.37 -0.37
C SER A 86 3.93 7.14 0.05
N LYS A 87 3.78 8.42 0.37
CA LYS A 87 4.87 9.30 0.81
C LYS A 87 5.44 8.86 2.16
N GLU A 88 4.57 8.47 3.08
CA GLU A 88 4.93 7.89 4.38
C GLU A 88 5.61 6.53 4.27
N TYR A 89 5.24 5.68 3.32
CA TYR A 89 5.90 4.40 3.07
C TYR A 89 7.29 4.61 2.47
N ALA A 90 7.42 5.47 1.46
CA ALA A 90 8.70 5.83 0.87
C ALA A 90 9.66 6.43 1.92
N ALA A 91 9.17 7.33 2.77
CA ALA A 91 9.95 7.91 3.86
C ALA A 91 10.42 6.88 4.92
N ARG A 92 9.71 5.76 5.07
CA ARG A 92 10.11 4.64 5.93
C ARG A 92 11.02 3.62 5.21
N GLY A 93 11.16 3.73 3.89
CA GLY A 93 11.88 2.75 3.08
C GLY A 93 11.12 1.43 2.97
N MET A 94 9.80 1.52 2.86
CA MET A 94 8.88 0.40 2.66
C MET A 94 8.30 0.39 1.24
N PRO A 95 8.54 -0.69 0.45
CA PRO A 95 8.03 -0.78 -0.91
C PRO A 95 6.51 -0.97 -0.87
N PHE A 96 5.82 -0.44 -1.88
CA PHE A 96 4.36 -0.42 -1.86
C PHE A 96 3.70 -0.65 -3.22
N VAL A 97 2.44 -1.06 -3.17
CA VAL A 97 1.58 -1.25 -4.35
C VAL A 97 0.50 -0.18 -4.44
N LYS A 98 0.26 0.35 -5.65
CA LYS A 98 -0.82 1.31 -5.95
C LYS A 98 -1.49 1.01 -7.29
N SER A 99 -2.67 1.58 -7.53
CA SER A 99 -3.40 1.45 -8.80
C SER A 99 -3.78 2.81 -9.41
N HIS A 100 -3.05 3.87 -9.06
CA HIS A 100 -3.36 5.24 -9.45
C HIS A 100 -2.07 5.97 -9.80
N GLU A 101 -2.20 7.02 -10.60
CA GLU A 101 -1.12 7.94 -10.89
C GLU A 101 -0.91 8.86 -9.68
N ASP A 102 0.34 8.97 -9.23
CA ASP A 102 0.76 9.90 -8.18
C ASP A 102 1.96 10.66 -8.74
N TYR A 103 1.75 11.90 -9.15
CA TYR A 103 2.76 12.73 -9.82
C TYR A 103 3.98 13.06 -8.94
N ALA A 104 3.91 12.77 -7.64
CA ALA A 104 5.06 12.89 -6.76
C ALA A 104 6.10 11.77 -6.98
N PHE A 105 5.71 10.71 -7.69
CA PHE A 105 6.57 9.57 -8.01
C PHE A 105 6.73 9.46 -9.53
N CYS A 106 7.92 9.03 -9.95
CA CYS A 106 8.19 8.67 -11.33
C CYS A 106 8.06 7.14 -11.48
N ASN A 107 9.00 6.51 -12.18
CA ASN A 107 9.07 5.06 -12.32
C ASN A 107 10.10 4.49 -11.33
N GLU A 108 9.70 4.42 -10.07
CA GLU A 108 10.57 3.96 -8.98
C GLU A 108 10.46 2.46 -8.76
N GLU A 109 11.59 1.75 -8.61
CA GLU A 109 11.61 0.27 -8.50
C GLU A 109 10.79 -0.27 -7.33
N PHE A 110 10.65 0.53 -6.28
CA PHE A 110 9.95 0.21 -5.03
C PHE A 110 8.43 0.43 -5.09
N ILE A 111 7.91 0.80 -6.26
CA ILE A 111 6.49 0.99 -6.49
C ILE A 111 6.04 -0.07 -7.50
N LEU A 112 5.10 -0.91 -7.07
CA LEU A 112 4.35 -1.74 -8.02
C LEU A 112 3.06 -1.05 -8.41
N GLU A 113 2.90 -0.78 -9.70
CA GLU A 113 1.63 -0.33 -10.25
C GLU A 113 0.83 -1.53 -10.77
N VAL A 114 -0.39 -1.68 -10.23
CA VAL A 114 -1.35 -2.69 -10.67
C VAL A 114 -2.49 -2.03 -11.45
N LEU A 115 -3.21 -2.84 -12.24
CA LEU A 115 -4.30 -2.34 -13.06
C LEU A 115 -5.37 -1.60 -12.24
N PRO A 116 -5.88 -0.45 -12.73
CA PRO A 116 -6.93 0.34 -12.08
C PRO A 116 -8.32 -0.25 -12.39
N ASP A 117 -8.54 -1.52 -12.06
CA ASP A 117 -9.78 -2.24 -12.28
C ASP A 117 -10.23 -3.03 -11.04
N ASP A 118 -11.28 -3.84 -11.16
CA ASP A 118 -11.82 -4.65 -10.05
C ASP A 118 -11.30 -6.09 -10.03
N SER A 119 -10.27 -6.40 -10.83
CA SER A 119 -9.64 -7.71 -10.79
C SER A 119 -9.00 -8.00 -9.42
N PRO A 120 -9.02 -9.27 -8.95
CA PRO A 120 -8.23 -9.71 -7.82
C PRO A 120 -6.75 -9.38 -8.02
N ILE A 121 -6.05 -9.02 -6.94
CA ILE A 121 -4.60 -8.80 -7.01
C ILE A 121 -3.88 -10.14 -7.07
N ASP A 122 -2.99 -10.29 -8.05
CA ASP A 122 -2.11 -11.44 -8.15
C ASP A 122 -1.04 -11.41 -7.04
N ILE A 123 -1.24 -12.27 -6.04
CA ILE A 123 -0.37 -12.38 -4.86
C ILE A 123 0.99 -12.99 -5.20
N ASP A 124 1.07 -13.91 -6.17
CA ASP A 124 2.36 -14.47 -6.62
C ASP A 124 3.20 -13.38 -7.30
N SER A 125 2.58 -12.56 -8.14
CA SER A 125 3.24 -11.40 -8.76
C SER A 125 3.74 -10.39 -7.72
N LEU A 126 2.96 -10.09 -6.68
CA LEU A 126 3.40 -9.23 -5.57
C LEU A 126 4.65 -9.77 -4.87
N ILE A 127 4.64 -11.07 -4.52
CA ILE A 127 5.77 -11.73 -3.84
C ILE A 127 7.00 -11.72 -4.74
N ASN A 128 6.84 -12.08 -6.00
CA ASN A 128 7.94 -12.13 -6.96
C ASN A 128 8.57 -10.75 -7.18
N TRP A 129 7.75 -9.71 -7.35
CA TRP A 129 8.22 -8.34 -7.43
C TRP A 129 9.02 -7.94 -6.19
N ARG A 130 8.46 -8.16 -4.99
CA ARG A 130 9.13 -7.81 -3.73
C ARG A 130 10.47 -8.52 -3.52
N ARG A 131 10.56 -9.79 -3.94
CA ARG A 131 11.80 -10.59 -3.87
C ARG A 131 12.86 -10.16 -4.88
N ASN A 132 12.44 -9.57 -6.00
CA ASN A 132 13.33 -9.09 -7.06
C ASN A 132 13.83 -7.65 -6.84
N LEU A 133 13.35 -6.95 -5.80
CA LEU A 133 13.91 -5.66 -5.42
C LEU A 133 15.39 -5.81 -5.08
N LYS A 134 16.21 -4.93 -5.67
CA LYS A 134 17.66 -4.95 -5.47
C LYS A 134 18.01 -4.66 -4.02
N GLU A 135 19.07 -5.28 -3.53
CA GLU A 135 19.62 -5.01 -2.20
C GLU A 135 19.78 -3.50 -1.96
N GLY A 136 19.46 -3.04 -0.75
CA GLY A 136 19.49 -1.62 -0.40
C GLY A 136 18.32 -0.79 -0.95
N PHE A 137 17.27 -1.40 -1.51
CA PHE A 137 16.06 -0.68 -1.98
C PHE A 137 15.51 0.26 -0.91
N SER A 138 15.48 -0.19 0.36
CA SER A 138 14.94 0.57 1.48
C SER A 138 15.70 1.88 1.72
N LEU A 139 17.01 1.90 1.49
CA LEU A 139 17.79 3.15 1.57
C LEU A 139 17.46 4.07 0.39
N ARG A 140 17.37 3.53 -0.83
CA ARG A 140 17.05 4.32 -2.02
C ARG A 140 15.68 4.96 -1.95
N GLU A 141 14.69 4.25 -1.40
CA GLU A 141 13.35 4.76 -1.09
C GLU A 141 13.39 5.96 -0.15
N ARG A 142 14.09 5.83 0.98
CA ARG A 142 14.23 6.93 1.95
C ARG A 142 14.91 8.13 1.32
N THR A 143 16.02 7.89 0.62
CA THR A 143 16.74 8.96 -0.09
C THR A 143 15.87 9.62 -1.16
N PHE A 144 15.03 8.87 -1.88
CA PHE A 144 14.05 9.44 -2.80
C PHE A 144 13.08 10.36 -2.06
N ALA A 145 12.53 9.91 -0.93
CA ALA A 145 11.57 10.68 -0.14
C ALA A 145 12.19 11.97 0.42
N GLU A 146 13.41 11.90 0.97
CA GLU A 146 14.15 13.05 1.47
C GLU A 146 14.39 14.11 0.38
N ASN A 147 14.78 13.68 -0.81
CA ASN A 147 15.13 14.57 -1.92
C ASN A 147 13.92 15.19 -2.63
N ASN A 148 12.78 14.49 -2.64
CA ASN A 148 11.64 14.86 -3.50
C ASN A 148 10.36 15.18 -2.72
N LEU A 149 10.15 14.60 -1.55
CA LEU A 149 8.87 14.61 -0.84
C LEU A 149 8.90 15.46 0.45
N SER A 150 10.03 16.09 0.77
CA SER A 150 10.15 16.97 1.93
C SER A 150 9.26 18.20 1.82
N TRP A 151 8.82 18.74 2.96
CA TRP A 151 8.02 19.98 2.98
C TRP A 151 8.74 21.15 2.32
N GLU A 152 10.06 21.26 2.50
CA GLU A 152 10.88 22.28 1.83
C GLU A 152 10.73 22.19 0.31
N LYS A 153 10.81 20.97 -0.26
CA LYS A 153 10.61 20.76 -1.69
C LYS A 153 9.19 21.07 -2.13
N GLN A 154 8.20 20.57 -1.38
CA GLN A 154 6.78 20.75 -1.69
C GLN A 154 6.33 22.20 -1.56
N PHE A 155 6.98 23.02 -0.73
CA PHE A 155 6.67 24.44 -0.59
C PHE A 155 7.61 25.36 -1.36
N SER A 156 8.57 24.83 -2.13
CA SER A 156 9.54 25.64 -2.87
C SER A 156 8.92 26.61 -3.89
N PHE A 157 7.67 26.40 -4.30
CA PHE A 157 6.94 27.32 -5.18
C PHE A 157 6.22 28.46 -4.45
N LEU A 158 6.12 28.40 -3.12
CA LEU A 158 5.59 29.49 -2.31
C LEU A 158 6.68 30.56 -2.24
N LYS A 159 6.46 31.70 -2.90
CA LYS A 159 7.30 32.89 -2.72
C LYS A 159 6.91 33.53 -1.39
N GLU A 160 7.90 33.83 -0.55
CA GLU A 160 7.71 34.76 0.55
C GLU A 160 7.37 36.14 -0.04
N GLU A 161 6.22 36.70 0.33
CA GLU A 161 5.85 38.10 0.04
C GLU A 161 6.58 39.07 0.95
#